data_AF-A0A078JEY0-F1
#
_entry.id   AF-A0A078JEY0-F1
#
_cell.length_a   1.000
_cell.length_b   1.000
_cell.length_c   1.000
_cell.angle_alpha   90.00
_cell.angle_beta   90.00
_cell.angle_gamma   90.00
#
_symmetry.space_group_name_H-M   'P 1'
#
loop_
_entity.id
_entity.type
_entity.pdbx_description
1 polymer ?
#
loop_
_entity_poly.entity_id
_entity_poly.type
_entity_poly.pdbx_seq_one_letter_code
_entity_poly.pdbx_strand_id
1 'polypeptide(L)'
;MASNVRRPSNLTAAAVRFRLAPLLPFSGSSGSVNSDTTRCSELIRVPSLVEGCDYKHWLVLMKPPNGYPPRNDIVQGFIRTLAMAQGSDEEAKKSIYSVSTKYYYAFGCRVHEHLTYKIRSLPDVRWVLPDSFIVDGGDSGYGGEPSVDGEVAPYDEKYHADWLRDQTDEDAKNRLVKKKPRRKRNKKLN
;
A
#
# COMPACT_ATOMS: atom_id res chain seq x y z
N MET A 1 2.59 -15.35 -40.19
CA MET A 1 1.68 -15.08 -39.06
C MET A 1 2.52 -14.54 -37.90
N ALA A 2 2.59 -13.21 -37.74
CA ALA A 2 3.44 -12.57 -36.74
C ALA A 2 2.60 -12.27 -35.49
N SER A 3 2.94 -12.91 -34.37
CA SER A 3 2.38 -12.66 -33.06
C SER A 3 2.97 -11.36 -32.48
N ASN A 4 2.13 -10.34 -32.37
CA ASN A 4 2.48 -9.08 -31.68
C ASN A 4 2.55 -9.31 -30.17
N VAL A 5 3.71 -9.69 -29.66
CA VAL A 5 4.02 -9.71 -28.23
C VAL A 5 4.17 -8.27 -27.75
N ARG A 6 3.09 -7.72 -27.19
CA ARG A 6 3.11 -6.39 -26.54
C ARG A 6 3.84 -6.52 -25.20
N ARG A 7 5.11 -6.10 -25.17
CA ARG A 7 5.88 -5.90 -23.93
C ARG A 7 5.14 -4.87 -23.05
N PRO A 8 4.80 -5.15 -21.77
CA PRO A 8 4.39 -4.10 -20.86
C PRO A 8 5.65 -3.34 -20.44
N SER A 9 5.80 -2.15 -21.02
CA SER A 9 6.77 -1.15 -20.62
C SER A 9 6.24 -0.41 -19.40
N ASN A 10 7.08 -0.33 -18.37
CA ASN A 10 7.03 0.65 -17.28
C ASN A 10 5.77 0.58 -16.39
N LEU A 11 5.79 -0.33 -15.42
CA LEU A 11 5.01 -0.16 -14.19
C LEU A 11 5.65 0.95 -13.34
N THR A 12 5.45 2.21 -13.74
CA THR A 12 5.53 3.33 -12.80
C THR A 12 4.42 3.10 -11.79
N ALA A 13 4.79 3.02 -10.51
CA ALA A 13 3.87 2.89 -9.38
C ALA A 13 2.71 3.90 -9.51
N ALA A 14 1.60 3.46 -10.09
CA ALA A 14 0.37 4.22 -10.10
C ALA A 14 -0.15 4.12 -8.67
N ALA A 15 -0.01 5.25 -7.99
CA ALA A 15 -0.31 5.48 -6.60
C ALA A 15 -1.49 4.62 -6.11
N VAL A 16 -1.22 3.74 -5.14
CA VAL A 16 -2.17 3.65 -4.03
C VAL A 16 -2.29 5.09 -3.55
N ARG A 17 -3.42 5.74 -3.86
CA ARG A 17 -3.71 7.06 -3.32
C ARG A 17 -4.00 6.86 -1.86
N PHE A 18 -2.92 6.81 -1.08
CA PHE A 18 -3.01 7.06 0.33
C PHE A 18 -3.71 8.41 0.47
N ARG A 19 -4.88 8.42 1.09
CA ARG A 19 -5.52 9.69 1.52
C ARG A 19 -4.62 10.44 2.52
N LEU A 20 -3.52 9.83 2.95
CA LEU A 20 -2.37 10.45 3.60
C LEU A 20 -1.37 10.98 2.56
N ALA A 21 -1.19 12.30 2.54
CA ALA A 21 -0.11 12.93 1.78
C ALA A 21 1.25 12.32 2.17
N PRO A 22 2.17 12.11 1.22
CA PRO A 22 3.50 11.57 1.53
C PRO A 22 4.25 12.56 2.42
N LEU A 23 4.61 12.12 3.63
CA LEU A 23 5.47 12.90 4.52
C LEU A 23 6.85 13.06 3.84
N LEU A 24 7.25 14.32 3.66
CA LEU A 24 8.52 14.72 3.02
C LEU A 24 9.74 14.17 3.78
N PRO A 25 10.91 14.01 3.12
CA PRO A 25 12.14 13.60 3.77
C PRO A 25 12.61 14.68 4.75
N PHE A 26 12.89 14.28 6.00
CA PHE A 26 13.43 15.14 7.05
C PHE A 26 14.77 15.74 6.58
N SER A 27 14.82 17.06 6.39
CA SER A 27 16.07 17.78 6.17
C SER A 27 16.75 17.99 7.54
N GLY A 28 17.89 17.35 7.75
CA GLY A 28 18.66 17.46 8.98
C GLY A 28 19.34 18.81 9.09
N SER A 29 18.99 19.59 10.12
CA SER A 29 19.80 20.72 10.57
C SER A 29 20.68 20.26 11.74
N SER A 30 21.98 20.49 11.59
CA SER A 30 23.03 20.20 12.57
C SER A 30 22.93 21.12 13.78
N GLY A 31 23.01 20.57 14.99
CA GLY A 31 22.99 21.32 16.25
C GLY A 31 23.29 20.45 17.48
N SER A 32 24.57 20.40 17.82
CA SER A 32 25.27 19.98 19.06
C SER A 32 24.49 19.65 20.35
N VAL A 33 24.83 18.46 20.88
CA VAL A 33 24.90 17.90 22.26
C VAL A 33 23.93 18.35 23.36
N ASN A 34 23.20 17.37 23.91
CA ASN A 34 23.30 16.96 25.32
C ASN A 34 22.78 15.52 25.46
N SER A 35 23.54 14.70 26.19
CA SER A 35 23.24 13.30 26.49
C SER A 35 22.22 13.20 27.60
N ASP A 36 21.02 12.69 27.30
CA ASP A 36 20.17 12.02 28.28
C ASP A 36 19.26 10.99 27.61
N THR A 37 19.20 9.85 28.28
CA THR A 37 18.52 8.61 27.94
C THR A 37 17.00 8.79 27.74
N THR A 38 16.46 8.09 26.73
CA THR A 38 15.02 7.85 26.50
C THR A 38 14.16 9.04 26.11
N ARG A 39 14.21 9.43 24.83
CA ARG A 39 13.02 9.89 24.11
C ARG A 39 13.02 9.33 22.70
N CYS A 40 12.40 8.16 22.55
CA CYS A 40 11.86 7.78 21.26
C CYS A 40 10.81 8.85 20.94
N SER A 41 11.10 9.71 19.97
CA SER A 41 10.26 10.83 19.57
C SER A 41 8.86 10.31 19.29
N GLU A 42 7.96 10.49 20.25
CA GLU A 42 6.55 10.24 20.08
C GLU A 42 6.08 11.17 18.96
N LEU A 43 5.97 10.61 17.76
CA LEU A 43 5.49 11.32 16.59
C LEU A 43 4.18 11.99 17.00
N ILE A 44 4.10 13.31 16.86
CA ILE A 44 2.90 14.08 17.21
C ILE A 44 1.74 13.48 16.42
N ARG A 45 0.93 12.66 17.10
CA ARG A 45 -0.21 11.97 16.49
C ARG A 45 -1.24 13.06 16.16
N VAL A 46 -1.41 13.33 14.88
CA VAL A 46 -2.60 14.08 14.43
C VAL A 46 -3.81 13.19 14.77
N PRO A 47 -4.88 13.72 15.38
CA PRO A 47 -6.11 12.96 15.57
C PRO A 47 -6.47 12.28 14.25
N SER A 48 -6.73 10.97 14.26
CA SER A 48 -7.04 10.22 13.04
C SER A 48 -8.37 10.71 12.50
N LEU A 49 -8.35 11.71 11.63
CA LEU A 49 -9.53 12.23 10.92
C LEU A 49 -10.17 11.17 10.00
N VAL A 50 -9.46 10.04 9.80
CA VAL A 50 -9.86 8.93 8.95
C VAL A 50 -10.20 7.74 9.85
N GLU A 51 -11.43 7.23 9.71
CA GLU A 51 -11.91 6.06 10.43
C GLU A 51 -11.04 4.82 10.15
N GLY A 52 -10.77 4.01 11.17
CA GLY A 52 -9.89 2.83 11.08
C GLY A 52 -8.39 3.10 11.10
N CYS A 53 -7.94 4.37 10.97
CA CYS A 53 -6.52 4.74 11.03
C CYS A 53 -6.01 4.86 12.48
N ASP A 54 -5.90 3.73 13.17
CA ASP A 54 -5.65 3.66 14.62
C ASP A 54 -4.19 3.34 15.01
N TYR A 55 -3.27 3.25 14.04
CA TYR A 55 -1.87 2.81 14.22
C TYR A 55 -1.72 1.41 14.86
N LYS A 56 -2.78 0.60 14.82
CA LYS A 56 -2.78 -0.83 15.15
C LYS A 56 -3.00 -1.67 13.89
N HIS A 57 -3.69 -1.12 12.91
CA HIS A 57 -3.88 -1.70 11.58
C HIS A 57 -2.86 -1.11 10.61
N TRP A 58 -2.17 -2.00 9.91
CA TRP A 58 -1.09 -1.65 8.99
C TRP A 58 -1.30 -2.37 7.66
N LEU A 59 -1.08 -1.64 6.57
CA LEU A 59 -1.04 -2.18 5.23
C LEU A 59 0.43 -2.34 4.81
N VAL A 60 0.83 -3.57 4.48
CA VAL A 60 2.19 -3.92 4.09
C VAL A 60 2.23 -4.26 2.62
N LEU A 61 2.84 -3.38 1.82
CA LEU A 61 3.01 -3.58 0.38
C LEU A 61 4.29 -4.36 0.13
N MET A 62 4.16 -5.47 -0.58
CA MET A 62 5.26 -6.33 -1.00
C MET A 62 5.67 -6.01 -2.44
N LYS A 63 6.89 -6.41 -2.80
CA LYS A 63 7.29 -6.48 -4.20
C LYS A 63 6.38 -7.48 -4.94
N PRO A 64 6.02 -7.21 -6.21
CA PRO A 64 5.34 -8.20 -7.03
C PRO A 64 6.16 -9.49 -7.11
N PRO A 65 5.53 -10.67 -7.05
CA PRO A 65 6.24 -11.93 -7.15
C PRO A 65 6.90 -12.09 -8.53
N ASN A 66 7.95 -12.89 -8.59
CA ASN A 66 8.58 -13.24 -9.85
C ASN A 66 7.68 -14.21 -10.63
N GLY A 67 7.28 -13.83 -11.84
CA GLY A 67 6.40 -14.63 -12.69
C GLY A 67 4.96 -14.65 -12.17
N TYR A 68 4.33 -15.84 -12.23
CA TYR A 68 2.93 -16.04 -11.85
C TYR A 68 2.82 -17.23 -10.89
N PRO A 69 3.32 -17.09 -9.65
CA PRO A 69 3.15 -18.15 -8.67
C PRO A 69 1.67 -18.33 -8.32
N PRO A 70 1.28 -19.51 -7.82
CA PRO A 70 -0.08 -19.73 -7.38
C PRO A 70 -0.42 -18.83 -6.20
N ARG A 71 -1.71 -18.53 -6.05
CA ARG A 71 -2.21 -17.62 -5.01
C ARG A 71 -1.74 -18.00 -3.61
N ASN A 72 -1.76 -19.30 -3.29
CA ASN A 72 -1.37 -19.80 -1.98
C ASN A 72 0.10 -19.49 -1.65
N ASP A 73 1.00 -19.59 -2.63
CA ASP A 73 2.44 -19.32 -2.41
C ASP A 73 2.67 -17.83 -2.11
N ILE A 74 1.90 -16.94 -2.73
CA ILE A 74 1.93 -15.50 -2.45
C ILE A 74 1.47 -15.25 -1.00
N VAL A 75 0.36 -15.85 -0.59
CA VAL A 75 -0.19 -15.75 0.78
C VAL A 75 0.80 -16.29 1.81
N GLN A 76 1.41 -17.45 1.55
CA GLN A 76 2.45 -18.01 2.41
C GLN A 76 3.67 -17.10 2.52
N GLY A 77 4.05 -16.42 1.43
CA GLY A 77 5.09 -15.39 1.45
C GLY A 77 4.76 -14.22 2.37
N PHE A 78 3.49 -13.79 2.41
CA PHE A 78 3.02 -12.74 3.32
C PHE A 78 3.08 -13.18 4.78
N ILE A 79 2.57 -14.37 5.08
CA ILE A 79 2.63 -14.97 6.43
C ILE A 79 4.08 -15.07 6.90
N ARG A 80 4.97 -15.61 6.06
CA ARG A 80 6.41 -15.74 6.38
C ARG A 80 7.06 -14.39 6.63
N THR A 81 6.73 -13.37 5.83
CA THR A 81 7.25 -12.02 6.00
C THR A 81 6.87 -11.45 7.35
N LEU A 82 5.61 -11.60 7.75
CA LEU A 82 5.14 -11.12 9.04
C LEU A 82 5.70 -11.94 10.21
N ALA A 83 5.83 -13.25 10.03
CA ALA A 83 6.43 -14.15 11.01
C ALA A 83 7.90 -13.84 11.27
N MET A 84 8.68 -13.38 10.29
CA MET A 84 10.04 -12.91 10.52
C MET A 84 10.10 -11.70 11.49
N ALA A 85 9.04 -10.90 11.57
CA ALA A 85 8.98 -9.76 12.48
C ALA A 85 8.43 -10.12 13.86
N GLN A 86 7.43 -11.01 13.92
CA GLN A 86 6.76 -11.43 15.16
C GLN A 86 7.48 -12.61 15.86
N GLY A 87 8.13 -13.48 15.10
CA GLY A 87 8.78 -14.70 15.56
C GLY A 87 7.90 -15.95 15.54
N SER A 88 6.64 -15.86 15.08
CA SER A 88 5.71 -16.99 15.02
C SER A 88 4.83 -16.95 13.77
N ASP A 89 4.76 -18.08 13.06
CA ASP A 89 3.89 -18.27 11.89
C ASP A 89 2.40 -18.27 12.29
N GLU A 90 2.09 -18.85 13.44
CA GLU A 90 0.71 -18.95 13.95
C GLU A 90 0.16 -17.58 14.33
N GLU A 91 1.00 -16.73 14.91
CA GLU A 91 0.64 -15.35 15.26
C GLU A 91 0.54 -14.47 14.02
N ALA A 92 1.42 -14.69 13.04
CA ALA A 92 1.34 -14.02 11.74
C ALA A 92 0.03 -14.34 11.01
N LYS A 93 -0.39 -15.61 10.99
CA LYS A 93 -1.67 -16.03 10.37
C LYS A 93 -2.88 -15.36 11.01
N LYS A 94 -2.89 -15.25 12.34
CA LYS A 94 -3.97 -14.61 13.12
C LYS A 94 -4.00 -13.10 12.98
N SER A 95 -2.85 -12.48 12.77
CA SER A 95 -2.74 -11.02 12.68
C SER A 95 -3.06 -10.48 11.29
N ILE A 96 -2.90 -11.27 10.22
CA ILE A 96 -3.33 -10.90 8.87
C ILE A 96 -4.85 -10.99 8.78
N TYR A 97 -5.50 -9.88 8.42
CA TYR A 97 -6.96 -9.80 8.27
C TYR A 97 -7.41 -9.59 6.83
N SER A 98 -6.53 -9.06 5.95
CA SER A 98 -6.83 -8.87 4.54
C SER A 98 -5.62 -9.13 3.66
N VAL A 99 -5.87 -9.56 2.42
CA VAL A 99 -4.83 -9.87 1.44
C VAL A 99 -5.23 -9.37 0.06
N SER A 100 -4.25 -8.92 -0.73
CA SER A 100 -4.42 -8.69 -2.16
C SER A 100 -3.29 -9.37 -2.92
N THR A 101 -3.60 -10.41 -3.68
CA THR A 101 -2.61 -11.15 -4.49
C THR A 101 -2.62 -10.79 -5.97
N LYS A 102 -3.46 -9.85 -6.41
CA LYS A 102 -3.66 -9.54 -7.84
C LYS A 102 -3.38 -8.08 -8.20
N TYR A 103 -3.80 -7.14 -7.36
CA TYR A 103 -3.81 -5.72 -7.74
C TYR A 103 -2.59 -4.96 -7.26
N TYR A 104 -2.30 -5.03 -5.96
CA TYR A 104 -1.23 -4.25 -5.34
C TYR A 104 -0.25 -5.07 -4.49
N TYR A 105 -0.43 -6.41 -4.42
CA TYR A 105 0.45 -7.33 -3.69
C TYR A 105 0.74 -6.87 -2.26
N ALA A 106 -0.29 -6.84 -1.41
CA ALA A 106 -0.15 -6.42 -0.04
C ALA A 106 -1.01 -7.26 0.91
N PHE A 107 -0.73 -7.16 2.19
CA PHE A 107 -1.54 -7.72 3.25
C PHE A 107 -1.79 -6.67 4.34
N GLY A 108 -3.00 -6.67 4.88
CA GLY A 108 -3.38 -5.92 6.06
C GLY A 108 -3.12 -6.77 7.30
N CYS A 109 -2.41 -6.23 8.28
CA CYS A 109 -2.16 -6.91 9.55
C CYS A 109 -2.38 -6.03 10.77
N ARG A 110 -2.72 -6.66 11.89
CA ARG A 110 -2.84 -6.02 13.20
C ARG A 110 -1.58 -6.29 14.02
N VAL A 111 -0.74 -5.26 14.16
CA VAL A 111 0.51 -5.34 14.92
C VAL A 111 0.76 -4.05 15.70
N HIS A 112 1.54 -4.16 16.76
CA HIS A 112 2.01 -2.99 17.49
C HIS A 112 2.98 -2.17 16.63
N GLU A 113 2.90 -0.84 16.77
CA GLU A 113 3.71 0.13 16.02
C GLU A 113 5.22 -0.17 16.07
N HIS A 114 5.76 -0.65 17.20
CA HIS A 114 7.19 -0.96 17.33
C HIS A 114 7.66 -2.08 16.37
N LEU A 115 6.78 -2.98 15.93
CA LEU A 115 7.11 -4.05 15.00
C LEU A 115 7.17 -3.56 13.55
N THR A 116 6.56 -2.43 13.24
CA THR A 116 6.51 -1.88 11.87
C THR A 116 7.90 -1.57 11.31
N TYR A 117 8.82 -1.10 12.16
CA TYR A 117 10.21 -0.86 11.80
C TYR A 117 10.93 -2.15 11.40
N LYS A 118 10.67 -3.26 12.10
CA LYS A 118 11.20 -4.57 11.73
C LYS A 118 10.65 -5.03 10.39
N ILE A 119 9.33 -4.94 10.20
CA ILE A 119 8.67 -5.31 8.94
C ILE A 119 9.24 -4.49 7.77
N ARG A 120 9.38 -3.17 7.94
CA ARG A 120 9.92 -2.27 6.93
C ARG A 120 11.38 -2.59 6.54
N SER A 121 12.16 -3.20 7.42
CA SER A 121 13.54 -3.59 7.15
C SER A 121 13.69 -4.89 6.34
N LEU A 122 12.60 -5.62 6.11
CA LEU A 122 12.61 -6.88 5.38
C LEU A 122 12.80 -6.67 3.87
N PRO A 123 13.52 -7.58 3.17
CA PRO A 123 14.00 -7.35 1.80
C PRO A 123 12.89 -7.22 0.74
N ASP A 124 11.75 -7.85 0.96
CA ASP A 124 10.64 -7.87 -0.01
C ASP A 124 9.53 -6.87 0.29
N VAL A 125 9.63 -6.18 1.42
CA VAL A 125 8.69 -5.13 1.82
C VAL A 125 9.04 -3.83 1.11
N ARG A 126 8.06 -3.22 0.45
CA ARG A 126 8.20 -1.94 -0.23
C ARG A 126 7.72 -0.77 0.64
N TRP A 127 6.56 -0.93 1.29
CA TRP A 127 5.98 0.09 2.15
C TRP A 127 5.25 -0.55 3.34
N VAL A 128 5.25 0.14 4.47
CA VAL A 128 4.43 -0.17 5.66
C VAL A 128 3.72 1.10 6.03
N LEU A 129 2.39 1.08 6.04
CA LEU A 129 1.57 2.28 6.17
C LEU A 129 0.42 2.02 7.12
N PRO A 130 -0.03 3.01 7.90
CA PRO A 130 -1.24 2.86 8.70
C PRO A 130 -2.43 2.64 7.76
N ASP A 131 -3.22 1.61 8.06
CA ASP A 131 -4.39 1.26 7.25
C ASP A 131 -5.62 2.07 7.71
N SER A 132 -6.64 2.18 6.86
CA SER A 132 -7.87 2.92 7.15
C SER A 132 -9.07 2.28 6.48
N PHE A 133 -10.27 2.52 7.00
CA PHE A 133 -11.47 2.04 6.32
C PHE A 133 -11.69 2.76 5.01
N ILE A 134 -12.12 1.99 4.02
CA ILE A 134 -12.70 2.48 2.78
C ILE A 134 -14.11 2.97 3.11
N VAL A 135 -14.33 4.27 2.93
CA VAL A 135 -15.59 4.95 3.30
C VAL A 135 -16.64 4.92 2.16
N ASP A 136 -16.28 4.37 1.00
CA ASP A 136 -17.08 4.50 -0.22
C ASP A 136 -17.89 3.21 -0.51
N GLY A 137 -19.20 3.23 -0.25
CA GLY A 137 -20.14 2.21 -0.75
C GLY A 137 -21.04 1.50 0.26
N GLY A 138 -21.13 1.96 1.52
CA GLY A 138 -22.06 1.46 2.53
C GLY A 138 -21.51 0.35 3.43
N ASP A 139 -20.57 -0.46 2.95
CA ASP A 139 -19.77 -1.36 3.78
C ASP A 139 -18.44 -0.70 4.17
N SER A 140 -18.20 -0.56 5.46
CA SER A 140 -16.92 -0.09 6.00
C SER A 140 -15.97 -1.26 6.20
N GLY A 141 -14.77 -1.18 5.62
CA GLY A 141 -13.75 -2.22 5.74
C GLY A 141 -12.42 -1.78 5.17
N TYR A 142 -11.36 -2.56 5.43
CA TYR A 142 -9.99 -2.25 4.99
C TYR A 142 -9.71 -2.63 3.52
N GLY A 143 -10.69 -3.19 2.81
CA GLY A 143 -10.51 -3.73 1.47
C GLY A 143 -9.62 -4.97 1.45
N GLY A 144 -9.33 -5.44 0.25
CA GLY A 144 -8.67 -6.73 0.06
C GLY A 144 -9.56 -7.90 0.47
N GLU A 145 -9.09 -9.09 0.13
CA GLU A 145 -9.77 -10.34 0.43
C GLU A 145 -9.63 -10.64 1.93
N PRO A 146 -10.73 -10.88 2.65
CA PRO A 146 -10.66 -11.25 4.06
C PRO A 146 -9.83 -12.51 4.28
N SER A 147 -9.03 -12.51 5.34
CA SER A 147 -8.29 -13.68 5.80
C SER A 147 -8.56 -13.96 7.27
N VAL A 148 -8.72 -15.25 7.59
CA VAL A 148 -8.92 -15.76 8.96
C VAL A 148 -7.97 -16.93 9.16
N ASP A 149 -7.06 -16.81 10.11
CA ASP A 149 -6.07 -17.84 10.46
C ASP A 149 -5.23 -18.35 9.27
N GLY A 150 -4.96 -17.46 8.31
CA GLY A 150 -4.21 -17.77 7.09
C GLY A 150 -5.04 -18.38 5.95
N GLU A 151 -6.31 -18.70 6.19
CA GLU A 151 -7.26 -19.04 5.14
C GLU A 151 -7.78 -17.73 4.52
N VAL A 152 -7.76 -17.63 3.19
CA VAL A 152 -8.17 -16.41 2.48
C VAL A 152 -9.45 -16.69 1.70
N ALA A 153 -10.40 -15.76 1.77
CA ALA A 153 -11.64 -15.86 1.03
C ALA A 153 -11.39 -16.06 -0.48
N PRO A 154 -12.28 -16.79 -1.19
CA PRO A 154 -12.22 -16.89 -2.64
C PRO A 154 -12.16 -15.52 -3.31
N TYR A 155 -11.48 -15.46 -4.45
CA TYR A 155 -11.31 -14.21 -5.18
C TYR A 155 -12.67 -13.66 -5.61
N ASP A 156 -12.94 -12.42 -5.24
CA ASP A 156 -14.13 -11.67 -5.62
C ASP A 156 -13.72 -10.21 -5.85
N GLU A 157 -14.17 -9.64 -6.96
CA GLU A 157 -13.82 -8.26 -7.34
C GLU A 157 -14.36 -7.23 -6.36
N LYS A 158 -15.44 -7.56 -5.62
CA LYS A 158 -16.02 -6.66 -4.60
C LYS A 158 -15.01 -6.22 -3.54
N TYR A 159 -14.04 -7.07 -3.22
CA TYR A 159 -13.01 -6.81 -2.22
C TYR A 159 -12.00 -5.75 -2.66
N HIS A 160 -11.99 -5.38 -3.94
CA HIS A 160 -11.11 -4.38 -4.53
C HIS A 160 -11.90 -3.36 -5.37
N ALA A 161 -13.19 -3.19 -5.07
CA ALA A 161 -14.06 -2.30 -5.84
C ALA A 161 -13.60 -0.84 -5.78
N ASP A 162 -13.07 -0.40 -4.64
CA ASP A 162 -12.43 0.90 -4.44
C ASP A 162 -11.23 1.09 -5.37
N TRP A 163 -10.33 0.11 -5.41
CA TRP A 163 -9.15 0.12 -6.27
C TRP A 163 -9.53 0.21 -7.76
N LEU A 164 -10.54 -0.56 -8.18
CA LEU A 164 -11.04 -0.55 -9.55
C LEU A 164 -11.69 0.79 -9.94
N ARG A 165 -12.43 1.42 -9.03
CA ARG A 165 -13.01 2.76 -9.24
C ARG A 165 -11.92 3.81 -9.41
N ASP A 166 -10.93 3.82 -8.51
CA ASP A 166 -9.82 4.77 -8.56
C ASP A 166 -9.04 4.68 -9.89
N GLN A 167 -8.81 3.47 -10.39
CA GLN A 167 -8.19 3.29 -11.71
C GLN A 167 -9.05 3.86 -12.84
N THR A 168 -10.37 3.66 -12.79
CA THR A 168 -11.31 4.16 -13.80
C THR A 168 -11.36 5.69 -13.82
N ASP A 169 -11.38 6.31 -12.64
CA ASP A 169 -11.37 7.77 -12.48
C ASP A 169 -10.06 8.39 -12.99
N GLU A 170 -8.93 7.74 -12.74
CA GLU A 170 -7.64 8.18 -13.27
C GLU A 170 -7.56 8.06 -14.79
N ASP A 171 -8.09 6.98 -15.36
CA ASP A 171 -8.19 6.81 -16.80
C ASP A 171 -9.09 7.88 -17.42
N ALA A 172 -10.21 8.22 -16.77
CA ALA A 172 -11.09 9.30 -17.20
C ALA A 172 -10.38 10.66 -17.17
N LYS A 173 -9.67 10.99 -16.08
CA LYS A 173 -8.88 12.22 -15.96
C LYS A 173 -7.77 12.29 -17.01
N ASN A 174 -7.04 11.19 -17.23
CA ASN A 174 -5.98 11.13 -18.24
C ASN A 174 -6.53 11.32 -19.66
N ARG A 175 -7.72 10.78 -19.97
CA ARG A 175 -8.41 11.04 -21.24
C ARG A 175 -8.80 12.51 -21.39
N LEU A 176 -9.27 13.16 -20.33
CA LEU A 176 -9.61 14.59 -20.34
C LEU A 176 -8.38 15.49 -20.52
N VAL A 177 -7.26 15.19 -19.85
CA VAL A 177 -6.00 15.95 -19.99
C VAL A 177 -5.46 15.83 -21.41
N LYS A 178 -5.46 14.63 -22.01
CA LYS A 178 -5.01 14.43 -23.40
C LYS A 178 -5.88 15.16 -24.43
N LYS A 179 -7.16 15.39 -24.14
CA LYS A 179 -8.09 16.11 -25.03
C LYS A 179 -7.99 17.64 -24.96
N LYS A 180 -7.29 18.23 -23.98
CA LYS A 180 -7.11 19.70 -23.95
C LYS A 180 -6.15 20.13 -25.07
N PRO A 181 -6.58 20.97 -26.03
CA PRO A 181 -5.70 21.41 -27.11
C PRO A 181 -4.53 22.23 -26.53
N ARG A 182 -3.29 21.85 -26.88
CA ARG A 182 -2.10 22.67 -26.62
C ARG A 182 -2.30 24.02 -27.32
N ARG A 183 -2.57 25.08 -26.56
CA ARG A 183 -2.59 26.46 -27.08
C ARG A 183 -1.26 26.72 -27.78
N LYS A 184 -1.25 26.75 -29.12
CA LYS A 184 -0.12 27.27 -29.89
C LYS A 184 -0.02 28.76 -29.55
N ARG A 185 1.01 29.14 -28.79
CA ARG A 185 1.40 30.55 -28.63
C ARG A 185 1.85 31.02 -30.02
N ASN A 186 0.97 31.73 -30.73
CA ASN A 186 1.37 32.43 -31.94
C ASN A 186 2.36 33.53 -31.53
N LYS A 187 3.63 33.32 -31.91
CA LYS A 187 4.69 34.31 -31.78
C LYS A 187 4.41 35.35 -32.85
N LYS A 188 3.94 36.55 -32.46
CA LYS A 188 3.87 37.70 -33.36
C LYS A 188 5.32 38.00 -33.78
N LEU A 189 5.63 37.82 -35.06
CA LEU A 189 6.82 38.44 -35.66
C LEU A 189 6.49 39.91 -35.91
N ASN A 190 7.42 40.78 -35.52
CA ASN A 190 7.42 42.21 -35.81
C ASN A 190 7.53 42.46 -37.31
#